data_AF-A0A2E3VX50-F1
#
_entry.id   AF-A0A2E3VX50-F1
#
_cell.length_a   1.000
_cell.length_b   1.000
_cell.length_c   1.000
_cell.angle_alpha   90.00
_cell.angle_beta   90.00
_cell.angle_gamma   90.00
#
_symmetry.space_group_name_H-M   'P 1'
#
loop_
_entity.id
_entity.type
_entity.pdbx_description
1 polymer ?
#
loop_
_entity_poly.entity_id
_entity_poly.type
_entity_poly.pdbx_seq_one_letter_code
_entity_poly.pdbx_strand_id
1 'polypeptide(L)'
;MIEFQTILEVVTDFYSKATFDFLIGYQFRKIEDFDSHLPRIASFWELQLNGKITNREHLPFKLIEVHSPLKIKRGELGRWVTLFQETLESSVNKGLITKDQSEVWMEKIKFFENKLYQRLIQQGER
;
A
#
# COMPACT_ATOMS: atom_id res chain seq x y z
N MET A 1 -1.10 9.90 -15.67
CA MET A 1 -2.21 9.50 -14.79
C MET A 1 -2.38 8.01 -14.92
N ILE A 2 -2.67 7.31 -13.82
CA ILE A 2 -2.94 5.86 -13.84
C ILE A 2 -4.44 5.67 -13.65
N GLU A 3 -5.08 4.87 -14.51
CA GLU A 3 -6.51 4.58 -14.40
C GLU A 3 -6.83 3.84 -13.10
N PHE A 4 -8.01 4.10 -12.52
CA PHE A 4 -8.42 3.48 -11.25
C PHE A 4 -8.37 1.94 -11.33
N GLN A 5 -8.83 1.36 -12.44
CA GLN A 5 -8.83 -0.10 -12.61
C GLN A 5 -7.41 -0.68 -12.61
N THR A 6 -6.46 0.01 -13.25
CA THR A 6 -5.04 -0.36 -13.22
C THR A 6 -4.48 -0.27 -11.80
N ILE A 7 -4.82 0.79 -11.05
CA ILE A 7 -4.39 0.92 -9.65
C ILE A 7 -4.96 -0.23 -8.80
N LEU A 8 -6.24 -0.54 -8.99
CA LEU A 8 -6.90 -1.63 -8.29
C LEU A 8 -6.25 -2.99 -8.59
N GLU A 9 -5.91 -3.25 -9.85
CA GLU A 9 -5.23 -4.49 -10.24
C GLU A 9 -3.84 -4.61 -9.58
N VAL A 10 -3.02 -3.55 -9.61
CA VAL A 10 -1.71 -3.54 -8.93
C VAL A 10 -1.86 -3.76 -7.42
N VAL A 11 -2.84 -3.12 -6.79
CA VAL A 11 -3.11 -3.28 -5.36
C VAL A 11 -3.58 -4.69 -5.03
N THR A 12 -4.42 -5.28 -5.88
CA THR A 12 -4.89 -6.66 -5.74
C THR A 12 -3.73 -7.64 -5.88
N ASP A 13 -2.89 -7.48 -6.89
CA ASP A 13 -1.68 -8.27 -7.11
C ASP A 13 -0.75 -8.20 -5.89
N PHE A 14 -0.57 -7.01 -5.31
CA PHE A 14 0.25 -6.85 -4.10
C PHE A 14 -0.32 -7.63 -2.91
N TYR A 15 -1.63 -7.48 -2.63
CA TYR A 15 -2.23 -8.13 -1.46
C TYR A 15 -2.44 -9.63 -1.62
N SER A 16 -2.54 -10.15 -2.85
CA SER A 16 -2.48 -11.58 -3.11
C SER A 16 -1.14 -12.22 -2.69
N LYS A 17 -0.07 -11.43 -2.59
CA LYS A 17 1.23 -11.87 -2.06
C LYS A 17 1.38 -11.55 -0.58
N ALA A 18 1.06 -10.31 -0.19
CA ALA A 18 1.29 -9.81 1.17
C ALA A 18 0.50 -10.58 2.24
N THR A 19 -0.72 -11.03 1.92
CA THR A 19 -1.57 -11.80 2.84
C THR A 19 -1.02 -13.20 3.15
N PHE A 20 -0.22 -13.77 2.25
CA PHE A 20 0.42 -15.08 2.41
C PHE A 20 1.90 -14.99 2.79
N ASP A 21 2.48 -13.80 2.85
CA ASP A 21 3.88 -13.60 3.22
C ASP A 21 4.13 -14.09 4.65
N PHE A 22 5.24 -14.83 4.84
CA PHE A 22 5.54 -15.46 6.13
C PHE A 22 5.82 -14.46 7.25
N LEU A 23 6.26 -13.24 6.94
CA LEU A 23 6.62 -12.22 7.91
C LEU A 23 5.46 -11.27 8.20
N ILE A 24 4.77 -10.79 7.16
CA ILE A 24 3.70 -9.78 7.32
C ILE A 24 2.28 -10.33 7.19
N GLY A 25 2.10 -11.54 6.66
CA GLY A 25 0.78 -12.10 6.37
C GLY A 25 -0.15 -12.19 7.59
N TYR A 26 0.43 -12.42 8.78
CA TYR A 26 -0.35 -12.49 10.02
C TYR A 26 -1.07 -11.17 10.36
N GLN A 27 -0.56 -10.02 9.92
CA GLN A 27 -1.19 -8.72 10.17
C GLN A 27 -2.55 -8.59 9.48
N PHE A 28 -2.78 -9.35 8.41
CA PHE A 28 -4.00 -9.28 7.60
C PHE A 28 -5.08 -10.30 8.01
N ARG A 29 -4.74 -11.33 8.79
CA ARG A 29 -5.67 -12.42 9.18
C ARG A 29 -6.90 -11.97 9.98
N LYS A 30 -6.86 -10.76 10.53
CA LYS A 30 -7.97 -10.19 11.33
C LYS A 30 -9.01 -9.46 10.48
N ILE A 31 -8.84 -9.48 9.15
CA ILE A 31 -9.70 -8.80 8.20
C ILE A 31 -10.54 -9.90 7.54
N GLU A 32 -11.81 -10.02 7.94
CA GLU A 32 -12.70 -11.12 7.52
C GLU A 32 -13.01 -11.08 6.01
N ASP A 33 -13.03 -9.90 5.41
CA ASP A 33 -13.27 -9.71 3.98
C ASP A 33 -12.27 -8.69 3.41
N PHE A 34 -11.05 -9.16 3.17
CA PHE A 34 -9.97 -8.30 2.68
C PHE A 34 -10.27 -7.76 1.28
N ASP A 35 -10.97 -8.53 0.46
CA ASP A 35 -11.27 -8.19 -0.93
C ASP A 35 -12.18 -6.96 -1.03
N SER A 36 -13.19 -6.84 -0.17
CA SER A 36 -14.04 -5.63 -0.13
C SER A 36 -13.30 -4.37 0.35
N HIS A 37 -12.12 -4.52 0.98
CA HIS A 37 -11.28 -3.38 1.35
C HIS A 37 -10.35 -2.91 0.22
N LEU A 38 -10.08 -3.75 -0.80
CA LEU A 38 -9.17 -3.40 -1.90
C LEU A 38 -9.57 -2.12 -2.65
N PRO A 39 -10.85 -1.87 -3.00
CA PRO A 39 -11.24 -0.64 -3.69
C PRO A 39 -10.93 0.63 -2.88
N ARG A 40 -11.09 0.57 -1.54
CA ARG A 40 -10.75 1.70 -0.67
C ARG A 40 -9.25 1.99 -0.67
N ILE A 41 -8.41 0.94 -0.70
CA ILE A 41 -6.95 1.09 -0.77
C ILE A 41 -6.54 1.60 -2.15
N ALA A 42 -7.17 1.13 -3.22
CA ALA A 42 -6.94 1.64 -4.57
C ALA A 42 -7.30 3.12 -4.68
N SER A 43 -8.43 3.55 -4.10
CA SER A 43 -8.80 4.98 -4.04
C SER A 43 -7.82 5.84 -3.24
N PHE A 44 -7.20 5.28 -2.19
CA PHE A 44 -6.11 5.96 -1.50
C PHE A 44 -4.95 6.24 -2.47
N TRP A 45 -4.50 5.22 -3.21
CA TRP A 45 -3.43 5.38 -4.19
C TRP A 45 -3.80 6.29 -5.37
N GLU A 46 -5.03 6.21 -5.85
CA GLU A 46 -5.55 7.13 -6.86
C GLU A 46 -5.37 8.58 -6.44
N LEU A 47 -5.77 8.91 -5.20
CA LEU A 47 -5.58 10.25 -4.65
C LEU A 47 -4.09 10.62 -4.56
N GLN A 48 -3.22 9.71 -4.12
CA GLN A 48 -1.79 10.01 -3.92
C GLN A 48 -1.02 10.16 -5.24
N LEU A 49 -1.39 9.41 -6.27
CA LEU A 49 -0.69 9.35 -7.55
C LEU A 49 -1.22 10.39 -8.53
N ASN A 50 -2.54 10.55 -8.58
CA ASN A 50 -3.20 11.40 -9.56
C ASN A 50 -3.65 12.76 -8.98
N GLY A 51 -3.60 12.94 -7.65
CA GLY A 51 -4.10 14.15 -6.98
C GLY A 51 -5.63 14.27 -7.00
N LYS A 52 -6.34 13.25 -7.48
CA LYS A 52 -7.80 13.18 -7.57
C LYS A 52 -8.29 11.79 -7.21
N ILE A 53 -9.55 11.69 -6.82
CA ILE A 53 -10.21 10.44 -6.44
C ILE A 53 -11.55 10.35 -7.14
N THR A 54 -11.88 9.17 -7.66
CA THR A 54 -13.15 8.92 -8.34
C THR A 54 -14.28 8.74 -7.33
N ASN A 55 -14.10 7.85 -6.34
CA ASN A 55 -15.08 7.62 -5.29
C ASN A 55 -14.74 8.41 -4.01
N ARG A 56 -15.43 9.53 -3.79
CA ARG A 56 -15.24 10.40 -2.62
C ARG A 56 -15.80 9.81 -1.31
N GLU A 57 -16.65 8.79 -1.37
CA GLU A 57 -17.20 8.11 -0.17
C GLU A 57 -16.11 7.40 0.64
N HIS A 58 -14.97 7.09 0.00
CA HIS A 58 -13.82 6.51 0.68
C HIS A 58 -13.05 7.52 1.56
N LEU A 59 -13.35 8.81 1.46
CA LEU A 59 -12.74 9.83 2.32
C LEU A 59 -13.41 9.87 3.70
N PRO A 60 -12.66 10.22 4.77
CA PRO A 60 -11.23 10.50 4.80
C PRO A 60 -10.37 9.23 4.95
N PHE A 61 -9.10 9.30 4.53
CA PHE A 61 -8.10 8.25 4.78
C PHE A 61 -7.32 8.55 6.07
N LYS A 62 -7.65 7.83 7.14
CA LYS A 62 -7.02 8.00 8.46
C LYS A 62 -5.83 7.05 8.66
N LEU A 63 -4.80 7.20 7.83
CA LEU A 63 -3.68 6.25 7.73
C LEU A 63 -3.05 5.89 9.10
N ILE A 64 -2.74 6.88 9.94
CA ILE A 64 -2.06 6.63 11.22
C ILE A 64 -2.99 5.94 12.23
N GLU A 65 -4.26 6.35 12.29
CA GLU A 65 -5.24 5.76 13.23
C GLU A 65 -5.46 4.28 12.96
N VAL A 66 -5.53 3.87 11.68
CA VAL A 66 -5.78 2.46 11.33
C VAL A 66 -4.55 1.56 11.50
N HIS A 67 -3.33 2.11 11.37
CA HIS A 67 -2.09 1.32 11.49
C HIS A 67 -1.50 1.32 12.90
N SER A 68 -1.81 2.31 13.75
CA SER A 68 -1.29 2.40 15.13
C SER A 68 -1.55 1.13 15.98
N PRO A 69 -2.76 0.54 15.99
CA PRO A 69 -3.03 -0.66 16.78
C PRO A 69 -2.27 -1.91 16.33
N LEU A 70 -1.72 -1.93 15.11
CA LEU A 70 -1.04 -3.10 14.54
C LEU A 70 0.36 -3.33 15.11
N LYS A 71 0.91 -2.34 15.83
CA LYS A 71 2.27 -2.39 16.41
C LYS A 71 3.32 -2.84 15.40
N ILE A 72 3.25 -2.27 14.19
CA ILE A 72 4.10 -2.62 13.05
C ILE A 72 5.57 -2.48 13.46
N LYS A 73 6.38 -3.48 13.16
CA LYS A 73 7.83 -3.43 13.40
C LYS A 73 8.57 -2.90 12.18
N ARG A 74 9.79 -2.39 12.40
CA ARG A 74 10.68 -1.93 11.30
C ARG A 74 10.86 -3.00 10.21
N GLY A 75 11.09 -4.26 10.60
CA GLY A 75 11.26 -5.36 9.65
C GLY A 75 10.02 -5.66 8.83
N GLU A 76 8.83 -5.56 9.44
CA GLU A 76 7.54 -5.77 8.76
C GLU A 76 7.26 -4.66 7.76
N LEU A 77 7.51 -3.39 8.13
CA LEU A 77 7.38 -2.26 7.22
C LEU A 77 8.35 -2.38 6.04
N GLY A 78 9.60 -2.74 6.29
CA GLY A 78 10.59 -2.98 5.24
C GLY A 78 10.15 -4.09 4.28
N ARG A 79 9.64 -5.21 4.81
CA ARG A 79 9.15 -6.32 3.98
C ARG A 79 7.95 -5.92 3.12
N TRP A 80 7.02 -5.13 3.68
CA TRP A 80 5.89 -4.59 2.93
C TRP A 80 6.37 -3.76 1.73
N VAL A 81 7.37 -2.90 1.94
CA VAL A 81 7.95 -2.06 0.86
C VAL A 81 8.65 -2.91 -0.20
N THR A 82 9.43 -3.92 0.20
CA THR A 82 10.07 -4.85 -0.75
C THR A 82 9.04 -5.57 -1.61
N LEU A 83 8.00 -6.15 -1.01
CA LEU A 83 6.94 -6.84 -1.76
C LEU A 83 6.18 -5.91 -2.72
N PHE A 84 5.99 -4.65 -2.33
CA PHE A 84 5.33 -3.67 -3.18
C PHE A 84 6.22 -3.30 -4.37
N GLN A 85 7.53 -3.12 -4.15
CA GLN A 85 8.49 -2.89 -5.22
C GLN A 85 8.49 -4.05 -6.23
N GLU A 86 8.60 -5.30 -5.75
CA GLU A 86 8.52 -6.50 -6.60
C GLU A 86 7.21 -6.56 -7.41
N THR A 87 6.12 -6.08 -6.82
CA THR A 87 4.81 -6.01 -7.49
C THR A 87 4.79 -4.94 -8.58
N LEU A 88 5.35 -3.76 -8.35
CA LEU A 88 5.45 -2.74 -9.39
C LEU A 88 6.37 -3.16 -10.54
N GLU A 89 7.51 -3.79 -10.24
CA GLU A 89 8.40 -4.36 -11.26
C GLU A 89 7.66 -5.39 -12.12
N SER A 90 6.89 -6.29 -11.50
CA SER A 90 6.02 -7.22 -12.22
C SER A 90 4.97 -6.50 -13.07
N SER A 91 4.36 -5.43 -12.57
CA SER A 91 3.34 -4.65 -13.30
C SER A 91 3.92 -3.91 -14.50
N VAL A 92 5.17 -3.42 -14.39
CA VAL A 92 5.91 -2.85 -15.53
C VAL A 92 6.18 -3.93 -16.58
N ASN A 93 6.65 -5.11 -16.17
CA ASN A 93 6.95 -6.22 -17.09
C ASN A 93 5.69 -6.73 -17.81
N LYS A 94 4.52 -6.67 -17.18
CA LYS A 94 3.22 -6.99 -17.78
C LYS A 94 2.69 -5.89 -18.72
N GLY A 95 3.34 -4.72 -18.77
CA GLY A 95 2.86 -3.56 -19.52
C GLY A 95 1.64 -2.87 -18.89
N LEU A 96 1.35 -3.17 -17.62
CA LEU A 96 0.19 -2.66 -16.91
C LEU A 96 0.38 -1.19 -16.48
N ILE A 97 1.63 -0.83 -16.16
CA ILE A 97 2.07 0.54 -15.89
C ILE A 97 3.41 0.79 -16.59
N THR A 98 3.74 2.05 -16.84
CA THR A 98 5.06 2.43 -17.36
C THR A 98 6.11 2.45 -16.24
N LYS A 99 7.39 2.45 -16.64
CA LYS A 99 8.50 2.59 -15.70
C LYS A 99 8.40 3.90 -14.89
N ASP A 100 8.13 5.02 -15.56
CA ASP A 100 7.96 6.32 -14.89
C ASP A 100 6.80 6.32 -13.89
N GLN A 101 5.69 5.65 -14.22
CA GLN A 101 4.57 5.48 -13.29
C GLN A 101 4.96 4.64 -12.06
N SER A 102 5.75 3.58 -12.25
CA SER A 102 6.31 2.79 -11.15
C SER A 102 7.25 3.61 -10.27
N GLU A 103 8.12 4.44 -10.85
CA GLU A 103 9.04 5.31 -10.11
C GLU A 103 8.28 6.33 -9.24
N VAL A 104 7.29 7.02 -9.80
CA VAL A 104 6.42 7.94 -9.06
C VAL A 104 5.67 7.22 -7.93
N TRP A 105 5.20 5.99 -8.16
CA TRP A 105 4.54 5.21 -7.13
C TRP A 105 5.52 4.83 -6.01
N MET A 106 6.74 4.42 -6.35
CA MET A 106 7.78 4.14 -5.36
C MET A 106 8.16 5.36 -4.52
N GLU A 107 8.20 6.56 -5.10
CA GLU A 107 8.40 7.79 -4.30
C GLU A 107 7.31 7.98 -3.25
N LYS A 108 6.04 7.72 -3.61
CA LYS A 108 4.92 7.79 -2.65
C LYS A 108 5.03 6.70 -1.60
N ILE A 109 5.42 5.48 -1.96
CA ILE A 109 5.67 4.40 -1.01
C ILE A 109 6.74 4.80 -0.01
N LYS A 110 7.87 5.35 -0.47
CA LYS A 110 8.96 5.83 0.40
C LYS A 110 8.52 6.97 1.31
N PHE A 111 7.68 7.88 0.81
CA PHE A 111 7.07 8.91 1.63
C PHE A 111 6.23 8.32 2.78
N PHE A 112 5.39 7.31 2.50
CA PHE A 112 4.55 6.69 3.53
C PHE A 112 5.32 5.74 4.46
N GLU A 113 6.33 5.03 3.96
CA GLU A 113 7.29 4.27 4.76
C GLU A 113 7.90 5.18 5.83
N ASN A 114 8.49 6.31 5.41
CA ASN A 114 9.07 7.28 6.33
C ASN A 114 8.04 7.82 7.33
N LYS A 115 6.83 8.15 6.86
CA LYS A 115 5.77 8.66 7.72
C LYS A 115 5.35 7.65 8.79
N LEU A 116 5.16 6.38 8.43
CA LEU A 116 4.81 5.31 9.36
C LEU A 116 5.96 5.03 10.32
N TYR A 117 7.20 5.00 9.84
CA TYR A 117 8.38 4.81 10.67
C TYR A 117 8.48 5.87 11.77
N GLN A 118 8.39 7.15 11.39
CA GLN A 118 8.53 8.27 12.33
C GLN A 118 7.37 8.33 13.35
N ARG A 119 6.16 7.93 12.94
CA ARG A 119 4.95 8.08 13.77
C ARG A 119 4.63 6.86 14.62
N LEU A 120 4.97 5.65 14.17
CA LEU A 120 4.52 4.40 14.79
C LEU A 120 5.67 3.54 15.33
N ILE A 121 6.87 3.65 14.74
CA ILE A 121 8.01 2.78 15.09
C ILE A 121 8.99 3.52 15.97
N GLN A 122 9.54 4.65 15.50
CA GLN A 122 10.60 5.38 16.21
C GLN A 122 10.16 5.88 17.60
N GLN A 123 8.87 6.20 17.79
CA GLN A 123 8.35 6.64 19.09
C GLN A 123 8.28 5.51 20.12
N GLY A 124 8.20 4.25 19.68
CA GLY A 124 8.11 3.06 20.55
C GLY A 124 9.46 2.37 20.83
N GLU A 125 10.54 2.80 20.17
CA GLU A 125 11.91 2.30 20.38
C GLU A 125 12.72 3.14 21.40
N ARG A 126 12.07 4.11 22.07
CA ARG A 126 12.69 4.97 23.10
C ARG A 126 12.44 4.47 24.51
#